data_AF-A0A2E4DWE9-F1
#
_entry.id   AF-A0A2E4DWE9-F1
#
_cell.length_a   1.000
_cell.length_b   1.000
_cell.length_c   1.000
_cell.angle_alpha   90.00
_cell.angle_beta   90.00
_cell.angle_gamma   90.00
#
_symmetry.space_group_name_H-M   'P 1'
#
loop_
_entity.id
_entity.type
_entity.pdbx_description
1 polymer ?
#
loop_
_entity_poly.entity_id
_entity_poly.type
_entity_poly.pdbx_seq_one_letter_code
_entity_poly.pdbx_strand_id
1 'polypeptide(L)'
;MKLIICGNRQENLLRSVFCFFFPLFIIGCGGSIGKINVEHVNAITARSEIAIDQARLANAESLSKDLFQKAETALDLADKAKESKQGLDAIRLAYDAQNYAQSAEKAAIYKSQEASLGAVIQRKETEILRQQSMFDTVNQDLEDSRLEIQGIEADKKQLKWEFDNSSEIAAQNLARARDDCKKDRIELSILQEQFDEKTAEWQQALHQIDEYETQIYKFRRQLAMAESVTDEAKKTANQARTKAILQGQNYSQKIDNLQQEKMAQDHTAMLEEKARQARQYVQRQKAWNNSKTGKSSLDSQKQSAGKSGITDWYLAWVDKNMTRHLQSYTADTVAEKILIRSNGEKRDFINRGNLATEIKNMTLKNWTLSDSAFQAERDSMIGTYRFNKVSNRSSQPVTYDVWEREVWMRDNDKNQWEVHREIWRIYEEVPRY
;
A
#
# COMPACT_ATOMS: atom_id res chain seq x y z
N MET A 1 26.47 57.94 -124.03
CA MET A 1 26.33 56.69 -123.26
C MET A 1 25.62 55.68 -124.16
N LYS A 2 26.16 54.46 -124.26
CA LYS A 2 26.03 53.45 -125.34
C LYS A 2 24.56 53.10 -125.70
N LEU A 3 24.03 53.07 -126.95
CA LEU A 3 24.35 52.33 -128.22
C LEU A 3 24.19 50.80 -128.03
N ILE A 4 23.28 50.06 -128.70
CA ILE A 4 23.14 49.65 -130.13
C ILE A 4 21.81 48.85 -130.26
N ILE A 5 20.81 49.10 -131.14
CA ILE A 5 20.65 49.01 -132.61
C ILE A 5 20.65 47.58 -133.21
N CYS A 6 19.53 47.19 -133.83
CA CYS A 6 19.39 46.53 -135.15
C CYS A 6 17.88 46.42 -135.45
N GLY A 7 17.31 46.71 -136.61
CA GLY A 7 17.85 47.05 -137.93
C GLY A 7 16.75 46.71 -138.95
N ASN A 8 16.02 47.74 -139.38
CA ASN A 8 14.88 47.70 -140.29
C ASN A 8 15.36 47.62 -141.76
N ARG A 9 14.69 46.85 -142.63
CA ARG A 9 14.98 46.84 -144.08
C ARG A 9 13.71 46.52 -144.88
N GLN A 10 12.96 47.54 -145.27
CA GLN A 10 12.00 47.47 -146.38
C GLN A 10 11.92 48.85 -147.04
N GLU A 11 12.54 48.96 -148.21
CA GLU A 11 12.54 50.12 -149.09
C GLU A 11 11.21 50.19 -149.85
N ASN A 12 10.48 51.29 -149.70
CA ASN A 12 9.36 51.63 -150.56
C ASN A 12 9.88 52.36 -151.80
N LEU A 13 10.07 51.59 -152.88
CA LEU A 13 10.23 52.08 -154.24
C LEU A 13 8.85 52.37 -154.84
N LEU A 14 8.36 53.57 -154.57
CA LEU A 14 7.14 54.15 -155.13
C LEU A 14 7.55 55.20 -156.17
N ARG A 15 7.99 54.76 -157.36
CA ARG A 15 8.07 55.56 -158.60
C ARG A 15 8.68 54.72 -159.71
N SER A 16 8.05 54.77 -160.89
CA SER A 16 8.54 54.35 -162.21
C SER A 16 7.73 53.20 -162.82
N VAL A 17 7.35 53.42 -164.08
CA VAL A 17 6.69 52.51 -165.03
C VAL A 17 5.16 52.38 -164.91
N PHE A 18 4.51 53.54 -164.91
CA PHE A 18 3.29 53.76 -165.70
C PHE A 18 3.76 54.40 -167.02
N CYS A 19 4.16 53.59 -168.00
CA CYS A 19 4.45 54.04 -169.36
C CYS A 19 3.97 52.98 -170.35
N PHE A 20 3.04 53.38 -171.21
CA PHE A 20 3.07 53.17 -172.66
C PHE A 20 3.46 51.75 -173.12
N PHE A 21 2.55 50.95 -173.70
CA PHE A 21 1.95 51.26 -175.01
C PHE A 21 0.65 50.47 -175.23
N PHE A 22 -0.44 51.22 -175.39
CA PHE A 22 -1.52 50.98 -176.37
C PHE A 22 -0.89 50.69 -177.77
N PRO A 23 -1.56 50.04 -178.76
CA PRO A 23 -2.79 50.68 -179.24
C PRO A 23 -3.88 49.84 -179.96
N LEU A 24 -5.04 50.52 -180.08
CA LEU A 24 -6.00 50.55 -181.21
C LEU A 24 -6.68 49.21 -181.59
N PHE A 25 -7.98 49.09 -181.88
CA PHE A 25 -9.22 49.89 -181.83
C PHE A 25 -10.25 49.00 -182.60
N ILE A 26 -11.55 49.32 -182.53
CA ILE A 26 -12.62 48.96 -183.52
C ILE A 26 -13.47 47.69 -183.27
N ILE A 27 -14.75 47.98 -182.92
CA ILE A 27 -16.03 47.35 -183.33
C ILE A 27 -16.52 46.05 -182.64
N GLY A 28 -17.64 46.20 -181.92
CA GLY A 28 -18.95 45.61 -182.26
C GLY A 28 -19.09 44.12 -182.60
N CYS A 29 -20.01 43.47 -181.86
CA CYS A 29 -20.75 42.23 -182.18
C CYS A 29 -19.93 40.98 -182.57
N GLY A 30 -20.10 39.92 -181.78
CA GLY A 30 -19.84 38.57 -182.26
C GLY A 30 -19.68 37.59 -181.13
N GLY A 31 -20.79 37.01 -180.68
CA GLY A 31 -20.76 35.90 -179.75
C GLY A 31 -19.88 34.77 -180.26
N SER A 32 -18.98 34.29 -179.40
CA SER A 32 -18.61 32.90 -179.40
C SER A 32 -18.74 32.40 -177.96
N ILE A 33 -19.87 31.74 -177.70
CA ILE A 33 -20.03 30.84 -176.56
C ILE A 33 -18.95 29.76 -176.75
N GLY A 34 -17.84 29.93 -176.03
CA GLY A 34 -16.91 28.84 -175.75
C GLY A 34 -17.67 27.85 -174.89
N LYS A 35 -18.02 26.69 -175.45
CA LYS A 35 -18.65 25.59 -174.72
C LYS A 35 -17.78 25.24 -173.52
N ILE A 36 -18.27 25.54 -172.31
CA ILE A 36 -17.69 25.00 -171.08
C ILE A 36 -17.82 23.48 -171.19
N ASN A 37 -16.68 22.78 -171.06
CA ASN A 37 -16.61 21.34 -171.19
C ASN A 37 -17.36 20.68 -170.03
N VAL A 38 -18.31 19.80 -170.33
CA VAL A 38 -19.21 19.14 -169.37
C VAL A 38 -18.44 18.38 -168.29
N GLU A 39 -17.22 17.95 -168.59
CA GLU A 39 -16.29 17.27 -167.67
C GLU A 39 -15.92 18.10 -166.44
N HIS A 40 -15.78 19.42 -166.56
CA HIS A 40 -15.42 20.28 -165.41
C HIS A 40 -16.59 20.48 -164.44
N VAL A 41 -17.82 20.55 -164.96
CA VAL A 41 -19.04 20.62 -164.15
C VAL A 41 -19.21 19.30 -163.38
N ASN A 42 -19.03 18.16 -164.05
CA ASN A 42 -19.13 16.84 -163.41
C ASN A 42 -18.09 16.65 -162.29
N ALA A 43 -16.85 17.10 -162.50
CA ALA A 43 -15.79 16.93 -161.51
C ALA A 43 -16.03 17.76 -160.22
N ILE A 44 -16.57 18.97 -160.33
CA ILE A 44 -16.86 19.80 -159.16
C ILE A 44 -18.13 19.34 -158.44
N THR A 45 -19.16 18.92 -159.17
CA THR A 45 -20.38 18.32 -158.57
C THR A 45 -20.03 17.06 -157.77
N ALA A 46 -19.20 16.16 -158.32
CA ALA A 46 -18.74 14.97 -157.60
C ALA A 46 -17.92 15.31 -156.34
N ARG A 47 -17.11 16.37 -156.38
CA ARG A 47 -16.38 16.85 -155.18
C ARG A 47 -17.31 17.45 -154.12
N SER A 48 -18.36 18.16 -154.53
CA SER A 48 -19.36 18.67 -153.59
C SER A 48 -20.21 17.56 -152.98
N GLU A 49 -20.57 16.52 -153.75
CA GLU A 49 -21.25 15.32 -153.24
C GLU A 49 -20.40 14.63 -152.16
N ILE A 50 -19.11 14.38 -152.45
CA ILE A 50 -18.17 13.80 -151.47
C ILE A 50 -18.07 14.66 -150.21
N ALA A 51 -18.01 15.99 -150.36
CA ALA A 51 -17.94 16.90 -149.22
C ALA A 51 -19.23 16.88 -148.37
N ILE A 52 -20.40 16.74 -149.01
CA ILE A 52 -21.68 16.58 -148.31
C ILE A 52 -21.73 15.24 -147.57
N ASP A 53 -21.25 14.15 -148.18
CA ASP A 53 -21.16 12.85 -147.49
C ASP A 53 -20.19 12.88 -146.31
N GLN A 54 -19.05 13.58 -146.43
CA GLN A 54 -18.12 13.79 -145.31
C GLN A 54 -18.76 14.61 -144.19
N ALA A 55 -19.49 15.67 -144.53
CA ALA A 55 -20.26 16.44 -143.56
C ALA A 55 -21.33 15.60 -142.88
N ARG A 56 -22.01 14.71 -143.63
CA ARG A 56 -23.00 13.76 -143.09
C ARG A 56 -22.36 12.74 -142.14
N LEU A 57 -21.19 12.18 -142.48
CA LEU A 57 -20.42 11.29 -141.60
C LEU A 57 -19.97 11.98 -140.31
N ALA A 58 -19.67 13.28 -140.37
CA ALA A 58 -19.41 14.12 -139.19
C ALA A 58 -20.69 14.50 -138.41
N ASN A 59 -21.86 13.98 -138.80
CA ASN A 59 -23.17 14.28 -138.21
C ASN A 59 -23.54 15.77 -138.29
N ALA A 60 -23.16 16.44 -139.39
CA ALA A 60 -23.47 17.85 -139.60
C ALA A 60 -24.99 18.12 -139.73
N GLU A 61 -25.79 17.11 -140.11
CA GLU A 61 -27.25 17.16 -140.10
C GLU A 61 -27.82 17.58 -138.74
N SER A 62 -27.24 17.07 -137.65
CA SER A 62 -27.66 17.40 -136.29
C SER A 62 -26.85 18.53 -135.67
N LEU A 63 -25.53 18.56 -135.89
CA LEU A 63 -24.62 19.44 -135.16
C LEU A 63 -24.40 20.79 -135.87
N SER A 64 -24.52 20.84 -137.19
CA SER A 64 -24.32 22.04 -138.02
C SER A 64 -25.42 22.19 -139.08
N LYS A 65 -26.66 22.00 -138.64
CA LYS A 65 -27.85 21.87 -139.49
C LYS A 65 -28.00 22.98 -140.54
N ASP A 66 -27.79 24.24 -140.17
CA ASP A 66 -27.94 25.38 -141.09
C ASP A 66 -26.94 25.35 -142.26
N LEU A 67 -25.66 25.05 -141.98
CA LEU A 67 -24.62 24.96 -143.02
C LEU A 67 -24.79 23.71 -143.89
N PHE A 68 -25.22 22.60 -143.28
CA PHE A 68 -25.49 21.37 -144.02
C PHE A 68 -26.67 21.55 -144.99
N GLN A 69 -27.77 22.16 -144.54
CA GLN A 69 -28.92 22.46 -145.40
C GLN A 69 -28.57 23.41 -146.55
N LYS A 70 -27.71 24.42 -146.31
CA LYS A 70 -27.18 25.29 -147.37
C LYS A 70 -26.35 24.53 -148.40
N ALA A 71 -25.56 23.55 -147.96
CA ALA A 71 -24.78 22.69 -148.84
C ALA A 71 -25.68 21.82 -149.75
N GLU A 72 -26.67 21.14 -149.17
CA GLU A 72 -27.63 20.31 -149.92
C GLU A 72 -28.45 21.15 -150.91
N THR A 73 -28.92 22.33 -150.48
CA THR A 73 -29.67 23.25 -151.34
C THR A 73 -28.82 23.75 -152.51
N ALA A 74 -27.56 24.09 -152.26
CA ALA A 74 -26.65 24.55 -153.30
C ALA A 74 -26.29 23.44 -154.30
N LEU A 75 -26.18 22.18 -153.85
CA LEU A 75 -25.96 21.02 -154.72
C LEU A 75 -27.18 20.77 -155.63
N ASP A 76 -28.39 20.75 -155.06
CA ASP A 76 -29.64 20.59 -155.82
C ASP A 76 -29.81 21.69 -156.89
N LEU A 77 -29.45 22.93 -156.54
CA LEU A 77 -29.43 24.04 -157.50
C LEU A 77 -28.33 23.88 -158.56
N ALA A 78 -27.16 23.34 -158.20
CA ALA A 78 -26.07 23.08 -159.13
C ALA A 78 -26.47 22.02 -160.17
N ASP A 79 -27.16 20.95 -159.75
CA ASP A 79 -27.67 19.90 -160.62
C ASP A 79 -28.75 20.42 -161.58
N LYS A 80 -29.69 21.24 -161.09
CA LYS A 80 -30.69 21.92 -161.94
C LYS A 80 -30.05 22.85 -162.98
N ALA A 81 -29.02 23.60 -162.59
CA ALA A 81 -28.28 24.48 -163.50
C ALA A 81 -27.50 23.68 -164.56
N LYS A 82 -26.94 22.53 -164.19
CA LYS A 82 -26.27 21.60 -165.09
C LYS A 82 -27.22 21.00 -166.13
N GLU A 83 -28.40 20.53 -165.71
CA GLU A 83 -29.45 20.03 -166.61
C GLU A 83 -29.93 21.11 -167.60
N SER A 84 -30.02 22.35 -167.12
CA SER A 84 -30.39 23.53 -167.91
C SER A 84 -29.27 24.06 -168.82
N LYS A 85 -28.12 23.37 -168.87
CA LYS A 85 -26.92 23.74 -169.65
C LYS A 85 -26.28 25.09 -169.24
N GLN A 86 -26.50 25.54 -168.01
CA GLN A 86 -25.91 26.74 -167.41
C GLN A 86 -24.60 26.38 -166.68
N GLY A 87 -23.56 26.03 -167.44
CA GLY A 87 -22.33 25.45 -166.88
C GLY A 87 -21.59 26.32 -165.85
N LEU A 88 -21.60 27.65 -166.00
CA LEU A 88 -20.93 28.56 -165.06
C LEU A 88 -21.64 28.63 -163.70
N ASP A 89 -22.98 28.71 -163.72
CA ASP A 89 -23.79 28.73 -162.50
C ASP A 89 -23.74 27.38 -161.79
N ALA A 90 -23.76 26.27 -162.53
CA ALA A 90 -23.58 24.93 -161.99
C ALA A 90 -22.22 24.78 -161.26
N ILE A 91 -21.13 25.30 -161.84
CA ILE A 91 -19.81 25.27 -161.20
C ILE A 91 -19.80 26.10 -159.92
N ARG A 92 -20.33 27.33 -159.97
CA ARG A 92 -20.37 28.21 -158.80
C ARG A 92 -21.18 27.58 -157.65
N LEU A 93 -22.37 27.07 -157.95
CA LEU A 93 -23.26 26.45 -156.97
C LEU A 93 -22.68 25.16 -156.40
N ALA A 94 -21.99 24.34 -157.21
CA ALA A 94 -21.25 23.18 -156.72
C ALA A 94 -20.08 23.58 -155.81
N TYR A 95 -19.36 24.67 -156.11
CA TYR A 95 -18.34 25.21 -155.21
C TYR A 95 -18.93 25.72 -153.90
N ASP A 96 -20.06 26.43 -153.95
CA ASP A 96 -20.77 26.90 -152.76
C ASP A 96 -21.23 25.70 -151.92
N ALA A 97 -21.79 24.67 -152.55
CA ALA A 97 -22.17 23.41 -151.90
C ALA A 97 -20.97 22.74 -151.21
N GLN A 98 -19.84 22.63 -151.89
CA GLN A 98 -18.61 22.08 -151.33
C GLN A 98 -18.12 22.89 -150.10
N ASN A 99 -18.09 24.22 -150.20
CA ASN A 99 -17.62 25.10 -149.13
C ASN A 99 -18.54 25.05 -147.90
N TYR A 100 -19.86 25.06 -148.12
CA TYR A 100 -20.83 24.91 -147.04
C TYR A 100 -20.72 23.55 -146.39
N ALA A 101 -20.54 22.47 -147.16
CA ALA A 101 -20.39 21.12 -146.63
C ALA A 101 -19.13 20.98 -145.77
N GLN A 102 -17.97 21.44 -146.26
CA GLN A 102 -16.72 21.42 -145.49
C GLN A 102 -16.77 22.28 -144.23
N SER A 103 -17.50 23.41 -144.28
CA SER A 103 -17.73 24.25 -143.10
C SER A 103 -18.67 23.57 -142.11
N ALA A 104 -19.70 22.87 -142.60
CA ALA A 104 -20.63 22.10 -141.78
C ALA A 104 -19.95 20.93 -141.07
N GLU A 105 -19.09 20.20 -141.78
CA GLU A 105 -18.25 19.12 -141.25
C GLU A 105 -17.37 19.61 -140.10
N LYS A 106 -16.58 20.67 -140.33
CA LYS A 106 -15.70 21.24 -139.29
C LYS A 106 -16.48 21.70 -138.06
N ALA A 107 -17.58 22.42 -138.26
CA ALA A 107 -18.41 22.88 -137.16
C ALA A 107 -19.03 21.72 -136.36
N ALA A 108 -19.42 20.63 -137.03
CA ALA A 108 -19.94 19.43 -136.39
C ALA A 108 -18.86 18.71 -135.56
N ILE A 109 -17.66 18.55 -136.11
CA ILE A 109 -16.51 17.98 -135.40
C ILE A 109 -16.18 18.80 -134.15
N TYR A 110 -16.10 20.13 -134.26
CA TYR A 110 -15.80 21.00 -133.11
C TYR A 110 -16.87 20.90 -132.02
N LYS A 111 -18.16 20.93 -132.38
CA LYS A 111 -19.24 20.78 -131.39
C LYS A 111 -19.25 19.41 -130.71
N SER A 112 -18.97 18.34 -131.46
CA SER A 112 -18.83 17.00 -130.88
C SER A 112 -17.65 16.95 -129.89
N GLN A 113 -16.51 17.55 -130.27
CA GLN A 113 -15.33 17.61 -129.41
C GLN A 113 -15.60 18.43 -128.15
N GLU A 114 -16.22 19.60 -128.27
CA GLU A 114 -16.63 20.45 -127.15
C GLU A 114 -17.58 19.72 -126.20
N ALA A 115 -18.60 19.02 -126.71
CA ALA A 115 -19.52 18.25 -125.90
C ALA A 115 -18.81 17.12 -125.12
N SER A 116 -17.87 16.41 -125.76
CA SER A 116 -17.07 15.37 -125.09
C SER A 116 -16.17 15.93 -123.99
N LEU A 117 -15.52 17.08 -124.24
CA LEU A 117 -14.70 17.77 -123.26
C LEU A 117 -15.54 18.29 -122.10
N GLY A 118 -16.70 18.88 -122.38
CA GLY A 118 -17.66 19.32 -121.37
C GLY A 118 -18.11 18.18 -120.45
N ALA A 119 -18.40 17.01 -121.01
CA ALA A 119 -18.74 15.82 -120.22
C ALA A 119 -17.58 15.33 -119.33
N VAL A 120 -16.34 15.43 -119.80
CA VAL A 120 -15.14 15.09 -119.00
C VAL A 120 -14.95 16.10 -117.87
N ILE A 121 -15.08 17.41 -118.15
CA ILE A 121 -14.97 18.47 -117.14
C ILE A 121 -16.01 18.27 -116.05
N GLN A 122 -17.28 18.06 -116.40
CA GLN A 122 -18.35 17.87 -115.42
C GLN A 122 -18.12 16.63 -114.54
N ARG A 123 -17.62 15.53 -115.11
CA ARG A 123 -17.23 14.34 -114.33
C ARG A 123 -16.09 14.65 -113.36
N LYS A 124 -15.08 15.41 -113.79
CA LYS A 124 -13.94 15.81 -112.95
C LYS A 124 -14.36 16.77 -111.84
N GLU A 125 -15.23 17.73 -112.12
CA GLU A 125 -15.79 18.63 -111.11
C GLU A 125 -16.56 17.86 -110.03
N THR A 126 -17.39 16.90 -110.44
CA THR A 126 -18.13 16.04 -109.51
C THR A 126 -17.19 15.21 -108.62
N GLU A 127 -16.12 14.67 -109.20
CA GLU A 127 -15.11 13.90 -108.45
C GLU A 127 -14.31 14.80 -107.48
N ILE A 128 -13.97 16.03 -107.88
CA ILE A 128 -13.30 17.00 -107.01
C ILE A 128 -14.18 17.34 -105.81
N LEU A 129 -15.47 17.63 -106.02
CA LEU A 129 -16.42 17.90 -104.93
C LEU A 129 -16.55 16.69 -103.97
N ARG A 130 -16.60 15.48 -104.52
CA ARG A 130 -16.62 14.25 -103.72
C ARG A 130 -15.35 14.10 -102.89
N GLN A 131 -14.18 14.36 -103.47
CA GLN A 131 -12.90 14.30 -102.76
C GLN A 131 -12.80 15.38 -101.68
N GLN A 132 -13.26 16.60 -101.94
CA GLN A 132 -13.30 17.67 -100.95
C GLN A 132 -14.16 17.27 -99.74
N SER A 133 -15.38 16.76 -99.97
CA SER A 133 -16.23 16.26 -98.90
C SER A 133 -15.60 15.12 -98.09
N MET A 134 -14.87 14.21 -98.75
CA MET A 134 -14.10 13.17 -98.05
C MET A 134 -12.98 13.77 -97.20
N PHE A 135 -12.23 14.74 -97.72
CA PHE A 135 -11.17 15.41 -96.95
C PHE A 135 -11.70 16.14 -95.73
N ASP A 136 -12.84 16.83 -95.86
CA ASP A 136 -13.49 17.51 -94.74
C ASP A 136 -13.89 16.50 -93.65
N THR A 137 -14.46 15.36 -94.03
CA THR A 137 -14.83 14.29 -93.09
C THR A 137 -13.60 13.71 -92.39
N VAL A 138 -12.54 13.39 -93.15
CA VAL A 138 -11.30 12.84 -92.58
C VAL A 138 -10.63 13.84 -91.64
N ASN A 139 -10.67 15.13 -91.95
CA ASN A 139 -10.12 16.16 -91.07
C ASN A 139 -10.91 16.26 -89.76
N GLN A 140 -12.24 16.17 -89.83
CA GLN A 140 -13.11 16.13 -88.65
C GLN A 140 -12.77 14.90 -87.77
N ASP A 141 -12.71 13.71 -88.37
CA ASP A 141 -12.38 12.47 -87.65
C ASP A 141 -10.98 12.53 -87.00
N LEU A 142 -10.02 13.16 -87.67
CA LEU A 142 -8.66 13.36 -87.15
C LEU A 142 -8.65 14.32 -85.95
N GLU A 143 -9.46 15.39 -86.01
CA GLU A 143 -9.59 16.35 -84.91
C GLU A 143 -10.26 15.70 -83.69
N ASP A 144 -11.34 14.95 -83.90
CA ASP A 144 -12.02 14.19 -82.85
C ASP A 144 -11.07 13.16 -82.22
N SER A 145 -10.32 12.42 -83.02
CA SER A 145 -9.31 11.46 -82.53
C SER A 145 -8.20 12.16 -81.71
N ARG A 146 -7.79 13.37 -82.11
CA ARG A 146 -6.81 14.16 -81.35
C ARG A 146 -7.35 14.59 -80.00
N LEU A 147 -8.62 15.02 -79.94
CA LEU A 147 -9.27 15.39 -78.69
C LEU A 147 -9.42 14.17 -77.76
N GLU A 148 -9.78 13.01 -78.31
CA GLU A 148 -9.87 11.76 -77.54
C GLU A 148 -8.50 11.36 -76.96
N ILE A 149 -7.43 11.42 -77.76
CA ILE A 149 -6.07 11.15 -77.29
C ILE A 149 -5.66 12.13 -76.17
N GLN A 150 -6.00 13.42 -76.30
CA GLN A 150 -5.72 14.40 -75.25
C GLN A 150 -6.48 14.09 -73.96
N GLY A 151 -7.75 13.66 -74.06
CA GLY A 151 -8.55 13.19 -72.93
C GLY A 151 -7.89 12.00 -72.23
N ILE A 152 -7.53 10.96 -72.99
CA ILE A 152 -6.85 9.77 -72.47
C ILE A 152 -5.51 10.10 -71.80
N GLU A 153 -4.73 11.02 -72.38
CA GLU A 153 -3.45 11.45 -71.79
C GLU A 153 -3.66 12.20 -70.46
N ALA A 154 -4.73 13.00 -70.34
CA ALA A 154 -5.10 13.67 -69.11
C ALA A 154 -5.54 12.66 -68.03
N ASP A 155 -6.41 11.71 -68.39
CA ASP A 155 -6.88 10.65 -67.48
C ASP A 155 -5.71 9.79 -66.99
N LYS A 156 -4.79 9.43 -67.88
CA LYS A 156 -3.57 8.69 -67.53
C LYS A 156 -2.70 9.45 -66.53
N LYS A 157 -2.55 10.77 -66.69
CA LYS A 157 -1.79 11.60 -65.73
C LYS A 157 -2.48 11.65 -64.37
N GLN A 158 -3.81 11.80 -64.35
CA GLN A 158 -4.58 11.79 -63.11
C GLN A 158 -4.48 10.44 -62.39
N LEU A 159 -4.73 9.34 -63.10
CA LEU A 159 -4.63 7.99 -62.54
C LEU A 159 -3.23 7.70 -61.99
N LYS A 160 -2.18 8.14 -62.69
CA LYS A 160 -0.81 8.01 -62.20
C LYS A 160 -0.60 8.77 -60.89
N TRP A 161 -1.07 10.01 -60.81
CA TRP A 161 -0.97 10.80 -59.59
C TRP A 161 -1.75 10.19 -58.43
N GLU A 162 -2.97 9.71 -58.66
CA GLU A 162 -3.79 9.02 -57.66
C GLU A 162 -3.11 7.74 -57.16
N PHE A 163 -2.54 6.95 -58.06
CA PHE A 163 -1.79 5.75 -57.73
C PHE A 163 -0.55 6.06 -56.89
N ASP A 164 0.27 7.03 -57.31
CA ASP A 164 1.50 7.40 -56.60
C ASP A 164 1.16 7.92 -55.18
N ASN A 165 0.15 8.78 -55.05
CA ASN A 165 -0.31 9.29 -53.76
C ASN A 165 -0.88 8.17 -52.86
N SER A 166 -1.72 7.28 -53.40
CA SER A 166 -2.26 6.15 -52.65
C SER A 166 -1.16 5.18 -52.20
N SER A 167 -0.16 4.94 -53.05
CA SER A 167 1.00 4.09 -52.75
C SER A 167 1.85 4.69 -51.62
N GLU A 168 2.09 6.01 -51.66
CA GLU A 168 2.82 6.70 -50.59
C GLU A 168 2.08 6.64 -49.26
N ILE A 169 0.76 6.90 -49.24
CA ILE A 169 -0.06 6.78 -48.04
C ILE A 169 -0.01 5.35 -47.47
N ALA A 170 -0.12 4.34 -48.33
CA ALA A 170 -0.04 2.94 -47.92
C ALA A 170 1.33 2.61 -47.31
N ALA A 171 2.43 3.10 -47.90
CA ALA A 171 3.78 2.92 -47.38
C ALA A 171 3.96 3.58 -46.01
N GLN A 172 3.46 4.80 -45.83
CA GLN A 172 3.50 5.51 -44.55
C GLN A 172 2.69 4.78 -43.47
N ASN A 173 1.48 4.30 -43.79
CA ASN A 173 0.66 3.55 -42.85
C ASN A 173 1.32 2.22 -42.45
N LEU A 174 1.97 1.53 -43.40
CA LEU A 174 2.70 0.30 -43.11
C LEU A 174 3.92 0.56 -42.22
N ALA A 175 4.63 1.68 -42.41
CA ALA A 175 5.71 2.10 -41.53
C ALA A 175 5.21 2.37 -40.09
N ARG A 176 4.12 3.13 -39.94
CA ARG A 176 3.49 3.38 -38.62
C ARG A 176 3.07 2.07 -37.95
N ALA A 177 2.36 1.19 -38.65
CA ALA A 177 1.92 -0.09 -38.10
C ALA A 177 3.10 -0.98 -37.66
N ARG A 178 4.24 -0.92 -38.37
CA ARG A 178 5.47 -1.62 -37.94
C ARG A 178 6.06 -1.04 -36.67
N ASP A 179 6.09 0.28 -36.55
CA ASP A 179 6.63 0.94 -35.36
C ASP A 179 5.72 0.75 -34.14
N ASP A 180 4.40 0.79 -34.32
CA ASP A 180 3.42 0.43 -33.29
C ASP A 180 3.61 -1.03 -32.85
N CYS A 181 3.74 -1.97 -33.79
CA CYS A 181 4.00 -3.37 -33.45
C CYS A 181 5.33 -3.58 -32.68
N LYS A 182 6.39 -2.82 -33.01
CA LYS A 182 7.63 -2.85 -32.22
C LYS A 182 7.41 -2.34 -30.81
N LYS A 183 6.64 -1.25 -30.65
CA LYS A 183 6.31 -0.66 -29.36
C LYS A 183 5.50 -1.64 -28.51
N ASP A 184 4.45 -2.22 -29.06
CA ASP A 184 3.62 -3.23 -28.38
C ASP A 184 4.45 -4.44 -27.94
N ARG A 185 5.40 -4.87 -28.77
CA ARG A 185 6.32 -5.97 -28.41
C ARG A 185 7.22 -5.63 -27.22
N ILE A 186 7.70 -4.38 -27.14
CA ILE A 186 8.50 -3.90 -26.01
C ILE A 186 7.63 -3.84 -24.75
N GLU A 187 6.43 -3.27 -24.83
CA GLU A 187 5.49 -3.21 -23.71
C GLU A 187 5.12 -4.61 -23.19
N LEU A 188 4.87 -5.56 -24.10
CA LEU A 188 4.62 -6.96 -23.74
C LEU A 188 5.82 -7.60 -23.03
N SER A 189 7.04 -7.31 -23.46
CA SER A 189 8.26 -7.79 -22.79
C SER A 189 8.40 -7.24 -21.36
N ILE A 190 8.08 -5.95 -21.16
CA ILE A 190 8.13 -5.32 -19.83
C ILE A 190 7.07 -5.92 -18.91
N LEU A 191 5.84 -6.12 -19.43
CA LEU A 191 4.76 -6.76 -18.69
C LEU A 191 5.10 -8.19 -18.29
N GLN A 192 5.74 -8.95 -19.18
CA GLN A 192 6.22 -10.30 -18.91
C GLN A 192 7.25 -10.30 -17.77
N GLU A 193 8.23 -9.39 -17.81
CA GLU A 193 9.26 -9.27 -16.77
C GLU A 193 8.65 -8.90 -15.40
N GLN A 194 7.71 -7.97 -15.36
CA GLN A 194 6.97 -7.62 -14.13
C GLN A 194 6.15 -8.80 -13.60
N PHE A 195 5.53 -9.58 -14.48
CA PHE A 195 4.78 -10.76 -14.08
C PHE A 195 5.69 -11.83 -13.48
N ASP A 196 6.86 -12.06 -14.07
CA ASP A 196 7.85 -13.00 -13.58
C ASP A 196 8.40 -12.55 -12.21
N GLU A 197 8.69 -11.25 -12.04
CA GLU A 197 9.10 -10.66 -10.75
C GLU A 197 8.03 -10.88 -9.67
N LYS A 198 6.76 -10.57 -9.96
CA LYS A 198 5.66 -10.78 -9.00
C LYS A 198 5.41 -12.24 -8.69
N THR A 199 5.63 -13.13 -9.65
CA THR A 199 5.55 -14.57 -9.42
C THR A 199 6.66 -15.03 -8.47
N ALA A 200 7.88 -14.52 -8.63
CA ALA A 200 9.00 -14.81 -7.72
C ALA A 200 8.75 -14.26 -6.30
N GLU A 201 8.27 -13.02 -6.16
CA GLU A 201 7.88 -12.44 -4.87
C GLU A 201 6.81 -13.29 -4.17
N TRP A 202 5.80 -13.75 -4.91
CA TRP A 202 4.74 -14.60 -4.37
C TRP A 202 5.25 -15.97 -3.91
N GLN A 203 6.15 -16.60 -4.68
CA GLN A 203 6.80 -17.85 -4.28
C GLN A 203 7.64 -17.68 -3.02
N GLN A 204 8.35 -16.56 -2.89
CA GLN A 204 9.11 -16.24 -1.68
C GLN A 204 8.19 -16.04 -0.47
N ALA A 205 7.07 -15.34 -0.63
CA ALA A 205 6.08 -15.16 0.42
C ALA A 205 5.47 -16.49 0.87
N LEU A 206 5.15 -17.39 -0.07
CA LEU A 206 4.68 -18.74 0.25
C LEU A 206 5.71 -19.52 1.08
N HIS A 207 6.99 -19.44 0.71
CA HIS A 207 8.04 -20.10 1.48
C HIS A 207 8.14 -19.56 2.91
N GLN A 208 8.04 -18.23 3.09
CA GLN A 208 8.02 -17.62 4.41
C GLN A 208 6.81 -18.07 5.24
N ILE A 209 5.64 -18.23 4.62
CA ILE A 209 4.44 -18.75 5.30
C ILE A 209 4.70 -20.17 5.82
N ASP A 210 5.27 -21.05 5.00
CA ASP A 210 5.62 -22.43 5.40
C ASP A 210 6.65 -22.45 6.55
N GLU A 211 7.64 -21.56 6.51
CA GLU A 211 8.59 -21.39 7.62
C GLU A 211 7.90 -20.94 8.90
N TYR A 212 6.99 -19.97 8.83
CA TYR A 212 6.22 -19.51 9.99
C TYR A 212 5.29 -20.59 10.54
N GLU A 213 4.64 -21.38 9.68
CA GLU A 213 3.83 -22.53 10.11
C GLU A 213 4.67 -23.55 10.87
N THR A 214 5.87 -23.84 10.37
CA THR A 214 6.84 -24.71 11.05
C THR A 214 7.26 -24.15 12.42
N GLN A 215 7.49 -22.84 12.52
CA GLN A 215 7.81 -22.18 13.79
C GLN A 215 6.63 -22.22 14.77
N ILE A 216 5.41 -21.93 14.31
CA ILE A 216 4.20 -22.02 15.11
C ILE A 216 4.03 -23.43 15.68
N TYR A 217 4.27 -24.46 14.86
CA TYR A 217 4.21 -25.85 15.33
C TYR A 217 5.24 -26.12 16.44
N LYS A 218 6.49 -25.64 16.28
CA LYS A 218 7.52 -25.75 17.32
C LYS A 218 7.11 -25.05 18.62
N PHE A 219 6.58 -23.82 18.54
CA PHE A 219 6.12 -23.09 19.72
C PHE A 219 4.93 -23.76 20.41
N ARG A 220 3.97 -24.28 19.64
CA ARG A 220 2.85 -25.08 20.20
C ARG A 220 3.36 -26.29 20.98
N ARG A 221 4.35 -26.99 20.44
CA ARG A 221 4.97 -28.13 21.14
C ARG A 221 5.70 -27.69 22.41
N GLN A 222 6.44 -26.58 22.38
CA GLN A 222 7.12 -26.03 23.56
C GLN A 222 6.12 -25.61 24.64
N LEU A 223 5.01 -24.97 24.25
CA LEU A 223 3.94 -24.59 25.17
C LEU A 223 3.34 -25.83 25.84
N ALA A 224 2.99 -26.86 25.08
CA ALA A 224 2.44 -28.10 25.63
C ALA A 224 3.42 -28.80 26.59
N MET A 225 4.73 -28.78 26.30
CA MET A 225 5.74 -29.30 27.22
C MET A 225 5.83 -28.47 28.51
N ALA A 226 5.80 -27.13 28.41
CA ALA A 226 5.83 -26.24 29.56
C ALA A 226 4.58 -26.38 30.44
N GLU A 227 3.39 -26.53 29.85
CA GLU A 227 2.14 -26.82 30.54
C GLU A 227 2.23 -28.15 31.31
N SER A 228 2.73 -29.21 30.66
CA SER A 228 2.94 -30.50 31.31
C SER A 228 3.90 -30.42 32.51
N VAL A 229 5.03 -29.72 32.36
CA VAL A 229 6.00 -29.51 33.46
C VAL A 229 5.36 -28.73 34.60
N THR A 230 4.54 -27.72 34.28
CA THR A 230 3.84 -26.91 35.28
C THR A 230 2.82 -27.73 36.06
N ASP A 231 2.07 -28.60 35.38
CA ASP A 231 1.10 -29.48 36.05
C ASP A 231 1.77 -30.55 36.90
N GLU A 232 2.90 -31.11 36.45
CA GLU A 232 3.72 -32.03 37.24
C GLU A 232 4.32 -31.34 38.47
N ALA A 233 4.79 -30.10 38.33
CA ALA A 233 5.29 -29.29 39.44
C ALA A 233 4.17 -28.98 40.45
N LYS A 234 2.97 -28.60 40.00
CA LYS A 234 1.80 -28.41 40.87
C LYS A 234 1.44 -29.70 41.63
N LYS A 235 1.44 -30.85 40.94
CA LYS A 235 1.19 -32.15 41.57
C LYS A 235 2.22 -32.46 42.65
N THR A 236 3.50 -32.25 42.35
CA THR A 236 4.61 -32.45 43.30
C THR A 236 4.51 -31.51 44.50
N ALA A 237 4.23 -30.23 44.26
CA ALA A 237 4.02 -29.23 45.31
C ALA A 237 2.83 -29.59 46.21
N ASN A 238 1.72 -30.06 45.65
CA ASN A 238 0.56 -30.51 46.41
C ASN A 238 0.88 -31.75 47.26
N GLN A 239 1.65 -32.71 46.73
CA GLN A 239 2.11 -33.87 47.50
C GLN A 239 3.04 -33.44 48.65
N ALA A 240 3.98 -32.54 48.40
CA ALA A 240 4.88 -32.00 49.42
C ALA A 240 4.10 -31.25 50.51
N ARG A 241 3.14 -30.41 50.13
CA ARG A 241 2.24 -29.72 51.06
C ARG A 241 1.46 -30.69 51.93
N THR A 242 0.91 -31.75 51.33
CA THR A 242 0.17 -32.79 52.06
C THR A 242 1.08 -33.51 53.06
N LYS A 243 2.30 -33.89 52.66
CA LYS A 243 3.29 -34.50 53.55
C LYS A 243 3.67 -33.57 54.71
N ALA A 244 3.88 -32.28 54.44
CA ALA A 244 4.21 -31.29 55.46
C ALA A 244 3.07 -31.10 56.47
N ILE A 245 1.81 -31.07 56.01
CA ILE A 245 0.64 -31.03 56.89
C ILE A 245 0.59 -32.26 57.80
N LEU A 246 0.76 -33.46 57.23
CA LEU A 246 0.76 -34.71 58.01
C LEU A 246 1.88 -34.76 59.04
N GLN A 247 3.09 -34.30 58.67
CA GLN A 247 4.20 -34.19 59.62
C GLN A 247 3.89 -33.17 60.74
N GLY A 248 3.32 -32.01 60.38
CA GLY A 248 2.89 -31.01 61.36
C GLY A 248 1.86 -31.55 62.35
N GLN A 249 0.88 -32.31 61.88
CA GLN A 249 -0.12 -32.98 62.72
C GLN A 249 0.53 -34.01 63.66
N ASN A 250 1.42 -34.86 63.15
CA ASN A 250 2.16 -35.83 63.97
C ASN A 250 3.01 -35.16 65.05
N TYR A 251 3.72 -34.08 64.73
CA TYR A 251 4.51 -33.34 65.72
C TYR A 251 3.63 -32.68 66.77
N SER A 252 2.50 -32.07 66.38
CA SER A 252 1.54 -31.48 67.32
C SER A 252 1.05 -32.52 68.32
N GLN A 253 0.62 -33.69 67.84
CA GLN A 253 0.14 -34.77 68.69
C GLN A 253 1.23 -35.29 69.65
N LYS A 254 2.49 -35.34 69.20
CA LYS A 254 3.62 -35.72 70.06
C LYS A 254 3.92 -34.68 71.15
N ILE A 255 3.77 -33.38 70.84
CA ILE A 255 3.91 -32.30 71.83
C ILE A 255 2.80 -32.40 72.88
N ASP A 256 1.55 -32.61 72.47
CA ASP A 256 0.41 -32.73 73.37
C ASP A 256 0.57 -33.92 74.34
N ASN A 257 1.04 -35.07 73.83
CA ASN A 257 1.32 -36.25 74.66
C ASN A 257 2.43 -35.98 75.70
N LEU A 258 3.54 -35.34 75.29
CA LEU A 258 4.63 -34.98 76.21
C LEU A 258 4.18 -33.97 77.28
N GLN A 259 3.30 -33.03 76.93
CA GLN A 259 2.72 -32.10 77.91
C GLN A 259 1.85 -32.81 78.94
N GLN A 260 1.05 -33.80 78.52
CA GLN A 260 0.24 -34.61 79.44
C GLN A 260 1.10 -35.45 80.39
N GLU A 261 2.15 -36.10 79.89
CA GLU A 261 3.07 -36.88 80.74
C GLU A 261 3.78 -36.02 81.79
N LYS A 262 4.22 -34.82 81.41
CA LYS A 262 4.87 -33.89 82.34
C LYS A 262 3.92 -33.36 83.42
N MET A 263 2.67 -33.05 83.06
CA MET A 263 1.66 -32.59 84.03
C MET A 263 1.36 -33.66 85.10
N ALA A 264 1.40 -34.95 84.76
CA ALA A 264 1.19 -36.03 85.72
C ALA A 264 2.35 -36.19 86.72
N GLN A 265 3.60 -36.00 86.28
CA GLN A 265 4.77 -36.05 87.16
C GLN A 265 4.82 -34.88 88.15
N ASP A 266 4.57 -33.66 87.69
CA ASP A 266 4.63 -32.45 88.54
C ASP A 266 3.54 -32.45 89.63
N HIS A 267 2.36 -33.01 89.35
CA HIS A 267 1.27 -33.11 90.35
C HIS A 267 1.62 -34.06 91.50
N THR A 268 2.34 -35.14 91.23
CA THR A 268 2.72 -36.14 92.24
C THR A 268 3.77 -35.57 93.20
N ALA A 269 4.77 -34.85 92.68
CA ALA A 269 5.79 -34.19 93.50
C ALA A 269 5.22 -33.08 94.40
N MET A 270 4.22 -32.32 93.91
CA MET A 270 3.57 -31.27 94.70
C MET A 270 2.83 -31.84 95.93
N LEU A 271 2.15 -32.98 95.76
CA LEU A 271 1.38 -33.60 96.85
C LEU A 271 2.29 -34.12 97.98
N GLU A 272 3.46 -34.69 97.65
CA GLU A 272 4.44 -35.15 98.63
C GLU A 272 5.03 -34.00 99.46
N GLU A 273 5.35 -32.88 98.82
CA GLU A 273 5.92 -31.71 99.51
C GLU A 273 4.91 -31.07 100.48
N LYS A 274 3.63 -30.99 100.10
CA LYS A 274 2.59 -30.50 101.02
C LYS A 274 2.38 -31.42 102.24
N ALA A 275 2.47 -32.74 102.05
CA ALA A 275 2.36 -33.69 103.15
C ALA A 275 3.53 -33.56 104.15
N ARG A 276 4.74 -33.26 103.66
CA ARG A 276 5.93 -33.03 104.49
C ARG A 276 5.81 -31.78 105.37
N GLN A 277 5.32 -30.68 104.80
CA GLN A 277 5.15 -29.41 105.53
C GLN A 277 4.11 -29.50 106.66
N ALA A 278 3.00 -30.21 106.43
CA ALA A 278 1.96 -30.42 107.45
C ALA A 278 2.48 -31.21 108.67
N ARG A 279 3.35 -32.22 108.46
CA ARG A 279 3.93 -33.02 109.56
C ARG A 279 4.90 -32.21 110.43
N GLN A 280 5.65 -31.29 109.84
CA GLN A 280 6.58 -30.43 110.57
C GLN A 280 5.86 -29.37 111.43
N TYR A 281 4.69 -28.89 111.01
CA TYR A 281 3.89 -27.93 111.77
C TYR A 281 3.36 -28.53 113.09
N VAL A 282 2.83 -29.77 113.05
CA VAL A 282 2.25 -30.45 114.22
C VAL A 282 3.30 -30.78 115.31
N GLN A 283 4.53 -31.11 114.92
CA GLN A 283 5.59 -31.39 115.90
C GLN A 283 6.09 -30.14 116.64
N ARG A 284 6.12 -28.97 115.99
CA ARG A 284 6.59 -27.72 116.61
C ARG A 284 5.59 -27.16 117.63
N GLN A 285 4.30 -27.42 117.46
CA GLN A 285 3.27 -26.93 118.38
C GLN A 285 3.25 -27.64 119.74
N LYS A 286 3.67 -28.92 119.80
CA LYS A 286 3.71 -29.71 121.05
C LYS A 286 4.91 -29.38 121.96
N ALA A 287 6.00 -28.82 121.43
CA ALA A 287 7.20 -28.50 122.21
C ALA A 287 7.12 -27.16 122.98
N TRP A 288 6.02 -26.41 122.87
CA TRP A 288 6.04 -24.97 123.16
C TRP A 288 4.94 -24.43 124.09
N ASN A 289 4.05 -25.30 124.57
CA ASN A 289 3.08 -24.95 125.62
C ASN A 289 3.65 -25.23 127.02
N ASN A 290 4.32 -24.24 127.62
CA ASN A 290 4.61 -24.20 129.05
C ASN A 290 3.96 -22.93 129.64
N SER A 291 2.77 -23.10 130.25
CA SER A 291 2.03 -22.07 130.98
C SER A 291 2.76 -21.68 132.28
N LYS A 292 2.80 -20.38 132.60
CA LYS A 292 3.49 -19.87 133.79
C LYS A 292 2.87 -20.44 135.08
N THR A 293 3.71 -20.97 135.98
CA THR A 293 3.32 -21.68 137.22
C THR A 293 3.52 -20.86 138.49
N GLY A 294 4.20 -19.72 138.42
CA GLY A 294 4.41 -18.80 139.55
C GLY A 294 5.33 -19.30 140.68
N LYS A 295 5.97 -20.47 140.51
CA LYS A 295 6.93 -21.05 141.48
C LYS A 295 8.35 -20.97 140.95
N SER A 296 9.34 -20.63 141.78
CA SER A 296 10.76 -20.61 141.42
C SER A 296 11.61 -21.47 142.36
N SER A 297 12.68 -22.06 141.82
CA SER A 297 13.73 -22.78 142.53
C SER A 297 15.00 -21.94 142.73
N LEU A 298 15.00 -20.67 142.30
CA LEU A 298 16.14 -19.76 142.46
C LEU A 298 16.16 -19.15 143.87
N ASP A 299 17.29 -19.22 144.56
CA ASP A 299 17.50 -18.50 145.81
C ASP A 299 17.61 -16.97 145.60
N SER A 300 17.59 -16.20 146.69
CA SER A 300 17.62 -14.72 146.62
C SER A 300 18.89 -14.18 145.94
N GLN A 301 20.03 -14.87 146.07
CA GLN A 301 21.29 -14.45 145.47
C GLN A 301 21.27 -14.66 143.95
N LYS A 302 20.78 -15.82 143.49
CA LYS A 302 20.59 -16.14 142.08
C LYS A 302 19.52 -15.27 141.44
N GLN A 303 18.43 -14.93 142.14
CA GLN A 303 17.43 -13.99 141.62
C GLN A 303 18.02 -12.59 141.40
N SER A 304 18.83 -12.10 142.35
CA SER A 304 19.52 -10.81 142.21
C SER A 304 20.52 -10.84 141.04
N ALA A 305 21.33 -11.90 140.92
CA ALA A 305 22.27 -12.09 139.83
C ALA A 305 21.56 -12.17 138.46
N GLY A 306 20.47 -12.93 138.36
CA GLY A 306 19.69 -13.03 137.13
C GLY A 306 19.01 -11.72 136.74
N LYS A 307 18.52 -10.95 137.73
CA LYS A 307 18.00 -9.60 137.48
C LYS A 307 19.09 -8.68 136.93
N SER A 308 20.30 -8.75 137.47
CA SER A 308 21.46 -8.02 136.94
C SER A 308 21.78 -8.44 135.51
N GLY A 309 21.81 -9.74 135.22
CA GLY A 309 22.09 -10.27 133.88
C GLY A 309 21.08 -9.80 132.82
N ILE A 310 19.78 -9.81 133.15
CA ILE A 310 18.74 -9.29 132.25
C ILE A 310 18.87 -7.77 132.08
N THR A 311 19.19 -7.05 133.16
CA THR A 311 19.38 -5.60 133.11
C THR A 311 20.57 -5.25 132.22
N ASP A 312 21.70 -5.96 132.34
CA ASP A 312 22.88 -5.79 131.48
C ASP A 312 22.57 -6.11 130.02
N TRP A 313 21.79 -7.16 129.76
CA TRP A 313 21.29 -7.50 128.43
C TRP A 313 20.44 -6.37 127.83
N TYR A 314 19.54 -5.77 128.62
CA TYR A 314 18.70 -4.66 128.20
C TYR A 314 19.52 -3.40 127.94
N LEU A 315 20.44 -3.05 128.84
CA LEU A 315 21.32 -1.89 128.71
C LEU A 315 22.21 -2.01 127.47
N ALA A 316 22.74 -3.19 127.17
CA ALA A 316 23.50 -3.42 125.93
C ALA A 316 22.68 -3.10 124.66
N TRP A 317 21.36 -3.32 124.69
CA TRP A 317 20.47 -2.93 123.59
C TRP A 317 20.22 -1.41 123.56
N VAL A 318 19.97 -0.79 124.70
CA VAL A 318 19.79 0.68 124.82
C VAL A 318 21.04 1.43 124.34
N ASP A 319 22.22 0.96 124.71
CA ASP A 319 23.53 1.51 124.32
C ASP A 319 23.88 1.23 122.85
N LYS A 320 22.98 0.57 122.10
CA LYS A 320 23.17 0.14 120.70
C LYS A 320 24.36 -0.80 120.49
N ASN A 321 24.85 -1.46 121.55
CA ASN A 321 25.90 -2.46 121.47
C ASN A 321 25.33 -3.83 121.13
N MET A 322 25.00 -4.02 119.84
CA MET A 322 24.33 -5.23 119.35
C MET A 322 25.17 -6.49 119.57
N THR A 323 26.51 -6.40 119.47
CA THR A 323 27.40 -7.53 119.73
C THR A 323 27.26 -8.03 121.16
N ARG A 324 27.30 -7.13 122.16
CA ARG A 324 27.13 -7.49 123.58
C ARG A 324 25.70 -7.99 123.87
N HIS A 325 24.68 -7.40 123.25
CA HIS A 325 23.30 -7.85 123.42
C HIS A 325 23.10 -9.29 122.91
N LEU A 326 23.63 -9.60 121.72
CA LEU A 326 23.49 -10.91 121.09
C LEU A 326 24.34 -12.02 121.73
N GLN A 327 25.40 -11.66 122.47
CA GLN A 327 26.22 -12.62 123.23
C GLN A 327 25.43 -13.36 124.30
N SER A 328 24.40 -12.74 124.88
CA SER A 328 23.56 -13.40 125.89
C SER A 328 22.65 -14.49 125.32
N TYR A 329 22.52 -14.64 123.99
CA TYR A 329 21.64 -15.63 123.39
C TYR A 329 22.39 -16.91 123.06
N THR A 330 21.83 -18.06 123.47
CA THR A 330 22.33 -19.39 123.11
C THR A 330 22.15 -19.69 121.61
N ALA A 331 22.88 -20.69 121.09
CA ALA A 331 22.77 -21.12 119.69
C ALA A 331 21.34 -21.56 119.31
N ASP A 332 20.61 -22.13 120.27
CA ASP A 332 19.28 -22.69 120.07
C ASP A 332 18.16 -21.72 120.48
N THR A 333 18.49 -20.47 120.82
CA THR A 333 17.47 -19.51 121.22
C THR A 333 16.56 -19.17 120.05
N VAL A 334 15.26 -19.37 120.28
CA VAL A 334 14.20 -18.96 119.36
C VAL A 334 13.38 -17.88 120.06
N ALA A 335 13.29 -16.71 119.44
CA ALA A 335 12.37 -15.67 119.86
C ALA A 335 11.01 -15.88 119.19
N GLU A 336 9.94 -15.94 119.99
CA GLU A 336 8.57 -15.85 119.50
C GLU A 336 8.27 -14.41 119.11
N LYS A 337 7.74 -14.18 117.92
CA LYS A 337 7.14 -12.90 117.56
C LYS A 337 5.66 -13.13 117.31
N ILE A 338 4.84 -12.71 118.26
CA ILE A 338 3.39 -12.67 118.14
C ILE A 338 3.00 -11.26 117.70
N LEU A 339 2.54 -11.15 116.46
CA LEU A 339 1.93 -9.94 115.95
C LEU A 339 0.43 -10.03 116.16
N ILE A 340 -0.10 -9.13 116.98
CA ILE A 340 -1.50 -9.11 117.42
C ILE A 340 -2.15 -7.88 116.80
N ARG A 341 -3.13 -8.12 115.94
CA ARG A 341 -3.95 -7.11 115.27
C ARG A 341 -5.42 -7.41 115.49
N SER A 342 -6.30 -6.47 115.18
CA SER A 342 -7.75 -6.62 115.34
C SER A 342 -8.35 -7.83 114.61
N ASN A 343 -7.69 -8.35 113.57
CA ASN A 343 -8.16 -9.47 112.74
C ASN A 343 -7.51 -10.83 113.06
N GLY A 344 -6.69 -10.92 114.11
CA GLY A 344 -6.12 -12.17 114.59
C GLY A 344 -4.67 -12.09 115.04
N GLU A 345 -4.15 -13.21 115.54
CA GLU A 345 -2.74 -13.37 115.93
C GLU A 345 -1.96 -14.03 114.81
N LYS A 346 -0.81 -13.46 114.45
CA LYS A 346 0.19 -14.13 113.62
C LYS A 346 1.42 -14.44 114.46
N ARG A 347 1.78 -15.73 114.54
CA ARG A 347 2.97 -16.20 115.25
C ARG A 347 4.07 -16.53 114.26
N ASP A 348 5.19 -15.83 114.40
CA ASP A 348 6.42 -16.08 113.68
C ASP A 348 7.51 -16.48 114.68
N PHE A 349 8.43 -17.35 114.27
CA PHE A 349 9.53 -17.81 115.11
C PHE A 349 10.85 -17.31 114.53
N ILE A 350 11.61 -16.56 115.32
CA ILE A 350 12.86 -15.94 114.92
C ILE A 350 14.00 -16.75 115.53
N ASN A 351 14.77 -17.43 114.69
CA ASN A 351 15.99 -18.11 115.13
C ASN A 351 17.12 -17.09 115.39
N ARG A 352 18.17 -17.51 116.08
CA ARG A 352 19.35 -16.68 116.38
C ARG A 352 19.94 -15.97 115.15
N GLY A 353 19.99 -16.65 113.99
CA GLY A 353 20.54 -16.10 112.75
C GLY A 353 19.79 -14.86 112.24
N ASN A 354 18.47 -14.84 112.41
CA ASN A 354 17.62 -13.71 111.98
C ASN A 354 17.34 -12.70 113.11
N LEU A 355 17.64 -13.06 114.36
CA LEU A 355 17.35 -12.24 115.53
C LEU A 355 18.03 -10.87 115.49
N ALA A 356 19.28 -10.81 115.04
CA ALA A 356 20.01 -9.55 114.88
C ALA A 356 19.28 -8.57 113.94
N THR A 357 18.82 -9.08 112.80
CA THR A 357 18.10 -8.30 111.78
C THR A 357 16.75 -7.84 112.32
N GLU A 358 16.00 -8.72 112.99
CA GLU A 358 14.68 -8.38 113.54
C GLU A 358 14.78 -7.37 114.70
N ILE A 359 15.76 -7.49 115.60
CA ILE A 359 15.99 -6.51 116.67
C ILE A 359 16.34 -5.15 116.05
N LYS A 360 17.18 -5.13 115.01
CA LYS A 360 17.51 -3.89 114.29
C LYS A 360 16.26 -3.25 113.68
N ASN A 361 15.41 -4.04 113.04
CA ASN A 361 14.15 -3.56 112.47
C ASN A 361 13.21 -2.97 113.53
N MET A 362 13.12 -3.61 114.71
CA MET A 362 12.31 -3.09 115.81
C MET A 362 12.89 -1.81 116.40
N THR A 363 14.21 -1.70 116.53
CA THR A 363 14.89 -0.52 117.08
C THR A 363 14.67 0.75 116.23
N LEU A 364 14.45 0.60 114.92
CA LEU A 364 14.15 1.71 114.01
C LEU A 364 12.76 2.33 114.18
N LYS A 365 11.86 1.72 114.97
CA LYS A 365 10.45 2.11 115.05
C LYS A 365 10.11 3.11 116.17
N ASN A 366 11.09 3.78 116.79
CA ASN A 366 10.92 4.80 117.86
C ASN A 366 10.09 4.33 119.06
N TRP A 367 10.45 3.20 119.65
CA TRP A 367 9.83 2.68 120.87
C TRP A 367 10.35 3.38 122.13
N THR A 368 9.48 3.67 123.09
CA THR A 368 9.86 4.24 124.39
C THR A 368 9.50 3.26 125.50
N LEU A 369 10.45 2.99 126.41
CA LEU A 369 10.19 2.14 127.58
C LEU A 369 9.10 2.79 128.44
N SER A 370 8.09 2.01 128.78
CA SER A 370 6.97 2.45 129.62
C SER A 370 6.96 1.75 130.98
N ASP A 371 7.32 0.47 131.01
CA ASP A 371 7.34 -0.33 132.23
C ASP A 371 8.36 -1.47 132.10
N SER A 372 8.88 -1.93 133.24
CA SER A 372 9.71 -3.12 133.32
C SER A 372 9.43 -3.90 134.59
N ALA A 373 9.17 -5.19 134.46
CA ALA A 373 8.90 -6.10 135.57
C ALA A 373 9.87 -7.28 135.55
N PHE A 374 10.20 -7.78 136.73
CA PHE A 374 11.11 -8.91 136.91
C PHE A 374 10.43 -9.96 137.79
N GLN A 375 10.48 -11.21 137.36
CA GLN A 375 9.93 -12.34 138.12
C GLN A 375 10.82 -13.56 137.98
N ALA A 376 10.95 -14.34 139.06
CA ALA A 376 11.63 -15.61 139.03
C ALA A 376 10.62 -16.73 138.75
N GLU A 377 10.96 -17.65 137.86
CA GLU A 377 10.10 -18.77 137.50
C GLU A 377 10.90 -20.03 137.18
N ARG A 378 10.59 -21.12 137.88
CA ARG A 378 11.41 -22.34 137.92
C ARG A 378 12.88 -21.96 138.15
N ASP A 379 13.76 -22.38 137.26
CA ASP A 379 15.20 -22.12 137.24
C ASP A 379 15.58 -20.89 136.41
N SER A 380 14.62 -20.07 135.99
CA SER A 380 14.81 -18.94 135.10
C SER A 380 14.46 -17.62 135.76
N MET A 381 15.22 -16.59 135.47
CA MET A 381 14.85 -15.21 135.73
C MET A 381 14.15 -14.66 134.48
N ILE A 382 13.02 -14.00 134.67
CA ILE A 382 12.23 -13.42 133.59
C ILE A 382 12.22 -11.90 133.73
N GLY A 383 12.53 -11.22 132.64
CA GLY A 383 12.37 -9.78 132.51
C GLY A 383 11.30 -9.48 131.47
N THR A 384 10.32 -8.68 131.84
CA THR A 384 9.30 -8.17 130.94
C THR A 384 9.51 -6.69 130.76
N TYR A 385 9.84 -6.25 129.55
CA TYR A 385 9.97 -4.86 129.18
C TYR A 385 8.82 -4.48 128.27
N ARG A 386 8.06 -3.45 128.65
CA ARG A 386 6.95 -2.92 127.86
C ARG A 386 7.33 -1.60 127.24
N PHE A 387 7.26 -1.53 125.93
CA PHE A 387 7.49 -0.33 125.15
C PHE A 387 6.21 0.17 124.53
N ASN A 388 5.99 1.48 124.60
CA ASN A 388 4.85 2.12 123.97
C ASN A 388 5.34 2.99 122.82
N LYS A 389 4.51 3.07 121.77
CA LYS A 389 4.66 4.02 120.69
C LYS A 389 3.35 4.78 120.52
N VAL A 390 3.42 6.11 120.52
CA VAL A 390 2.24 6.97 120.36
C VAL A 390 1.85 7.00 118.88
N SER A 391 0.59 6.73 118.58
CA SER A 391 0.04 6.86 117.22
C SER A 391 -0.01 8.33 116.79
N ASN A 392 0.63 8.67 115.67
CA ASN A 392 0.68 10.03 115.10
C ASN A 392 -0.64 10.47 114.41
N ARG A 393 -1.75 9.75 114.59
CA ARG A 393 -3.03 10.02 113.91
C ARG A 393 -4.04 10.67 114.87
N SER A 394 -4.17 12.00 114.82
CA SER A 394 -5.14 12.78 115.60
C SER A 394 -6.53 12.73 114.98
N SER A 395 -7.45 11.95 115.56
CA SER A 395 -8.93 12.06 115.49
C SER A 395 -9.67 10.76 115.85
N GLN A 396 -8.96 9.67 116.18
CA GLN A 396 -9.54 8.39 116.62
C GLN A 396 -9.03 8.00 118.01
N PRO A 397 -9.72 7.12 118.77
CA PRO A 397 -9.26 6.66 120.08
C PRO A 397 -7.80 6.22 119.99
N VAL A 398 -6.96 6.68 120.93
CA VAL A 398 -5.52 6.46 120.89
C VAL A 398 -5.23 4.95 120.87
N THR A 399 -4.96 4.41 119.69
CA THR A 399 -4.43 3.05 119.54
C THR A 399 -2.96 3.11 119.90
N TYR A 400 -2.57 2.35 120.92
CA TYR A 400 -1.18 2.24 121.31
C TYR A 400 -0.59 1.05 120.58
N ASP A 401 0.47 1.31 119.81
CA ASP A 401 1.35 0.23 119.44
C ASP A 401 2.14 -0.12 120.70
N VAL A 402 2.01 -1.36 121.17
CA VAL A 402 2.70 -1.85 122.36
C VAL A 402 3.60 -2.99 121.95
N TRP A 403 4.85 -2.95 122.39
CA TRP A 403 5.76 -4.07 122.26
C TRP A 403 6.16 -4.54 123.66
N GLU A 404 5.77 -5.76 124.01
CA GLU A 404 6.26 -6.43 125.20
C GLU A 404 7.35 -7.42 124.82
N ARG A 405 8.52 -7.28 125.43
CA ARG A 405 9.60 -8.26 125.37
C ARG A 405 9.66 -9.00 126.69
N GLU A 406 9.33 -10.27 126.67
CA GLU A 406 9.47 -11.18 127.80
C GLU A 406 10.67 -12.09 127.56
N VAL A 407 11.70 -11.95 128.38
CA VAL A 407 13.00 -12.59 128.21
C VAL A 407 13.23 -13.53 129.35
N TRP A 408 13.57 -14.77 129.04
CA TRP A 408 13.84 -15.81 130.02
C TRP A 408 15.34 -16.10 129.99
N MET A 409 16.01 -15.72 131.06
CA MET A 409 17.42 -16.03 131.28
C MET A 409 17.57 -17.17 132.27
N ARG A 410 18.51 -18.07 131.99
CA ARG A 410 18.92 -19.12 132.91
C ARG A 410 20.41 -19.02 133.13
N ASP A 411 20.84 -19.35 134.33
CA ASP A 411 22.26 -19.49 134.63
C ASP A 411 22.83 -20.75 133.98
N ASN A 412 23.93 -20.63 133.25
CA ASN A 412 24.64 -21.76 132.67
C ASN A 412 25.66 -22.35 133.67
N ASP A 413 26.27 -23.49 133.32
CA ASP A 413 27.26 -24.18 134.17
C ASP A 413 28.53 -23.34 134.46
N LYS A 414 28.67 -22.17 133.83
CA LYS A 414 29.79 -21.21 133.99
C LYS A 414 29.40 -19.96 134.78
N ASN A 415 28.26 -19.98 135.49
CA ASN A 415 27.68 -18.83 136.21
C ASN A 415 27.40 -17.61 135.30
N GLN A 416 27.09 -17.83 134.01
CA GLN A 416 26.68 -16.79 133.08
C GLN A 416 25.19 -16.92 132.76
N TRP A 417 24.48 -15.79 132.79
CA TRP A 417 23.05 -15.76 132.50
C TRP A 417 22.80 -15.62 131.00
N GLU A 418 22.17 -16.63 130.42
CA GLU A 418 21.90 -16.71 128.99
C GLU A 418 20.41 -16.73 128.70
N VAL A 419 20.00 -15.96 127.70
CA VAL A 419 18.65 -15.98 127.12
C VAL A 419 18.48 -17.27 126.36
N HIS A 420 17.64 -18.16 126.88
CA HIS A 420 17.25 -19.38 126.19
C HIS A 420 15.87 -19.25 125.53
N ARG A 421 15.08 -18.25 125.95
CA ARG A 421 13.76 -17.97 125.37
C ARG A 421 13.46 -16.48 125.42
N GLU A 422 12.84 -15.99 124.36
CA GLU A 422 12.30 -14.63 124.30
C GLU A 422 10.94 -14.64 123.61
N ILE A 423 10.02 -13.81 124.09
CA ILE A 423 8.69 -13.64 123.49
C ILE A 423 8.47 -12.15 123.25
N TRP A 424 8.14 -11.82 122.01
CA TRP A 424 7.75 -10.49 121.59
C TRP A 424 6.26 -10.52 121.33
N ARG A 425 5.50 -9.77 122.11
CA ARG A 425 4.10 -9.49 121.83
C ARG A 425 4.02 -8.08 121.28
N ILE A 426 3.71 -7.97 120.00
CA ILE A 426 3.62 -6.70 119.29
C ILE A 426 2.14 -6.49 118.98
N TYR A 427 1.52 -5.59 119.73
CA TYR A 427 0.17 -5.13 119.50
C TYR A 427 0.24 -3.96 118.53
N GLU A 428 -0.31 -4.11 117.33
CA GLU A 428 -0.40 -3.05 116.32
C GLU A 428 -1.87 -2.64 116.14
N GLU A 429 -2.15 -1.34 116.28
CA GLU A 429 -3.49 -0.76 116.09
C GLU A 429 -4.61 -1.42 116.95
N VAL A 430 -4.26 -1.93 118.15
CA VAL A 430 -5.23 -2.57 119.06
C VAL A 430 -5.83 -1.52 120.02
N PRO A 431 -7.15 -1.27 120.02
CA PRO A 431 -7.78 -0.33 120.93
C PRO A 431 -7.76 -0.86 122.37
N ARG A 432 -7.10 -0.15 123.29
CA ARG A 432 -7.05 -0.43 124.74
C ARG A 432 -6.68 -1.88 125.10
N TYR A 433 -5.39 -2.21 124.90
CA TYR A 433 -4.66 -2.91 125.96
C TYR A 433 -4.33 -1.96 127.11
#